data_AF-A0A9D1CPX5-F1
#
_entry.id   AF-A0A9D1CPX5-F1
#
_cell.length_a   1.000
_cell.length_b   1.000
_cell.length_c   1.000
_cell.angle_alpha   90.00
_cell.angle_beta   90.00
_cell.angle_gamma   90.00
#
_symmetry.space_group_name_H-M   'P 1'
#
loop_
_entity.id
_entity.type
_entity.pdbx_description
1 polymer ?
#
loop_
_entity_poly.entity_id
_entity_poly.type
_entity_poly.pdbx_seq_one_letter_code
_entity_poly.pdbx_strand_id
1 'polypeptide(L)' 'MAKKYASLERIENDRQITRETDAPFLHRLQSGLLLALKEQGQLSEMQYRRAQERLDRQYREWTAKLRENP' A
#
# COMPACT_ATOMS: atom_id res chain seq x y z
N MET A 1 33.05 17.30 23.24
CA MET A 1 32.64 17.28 21.82
C MET A 1 31.15 16.95 21.76
N ALA A 2 30.27 17.93 21.54
CA ALA A 2 28.82 17.68 21.46
C ALA A 2 28.47 17.05 20.11
N LYS A 3 27.72 15.93 20.10
CA LYS A 3 27.23 15.31 18.87
C LYS A 3 26.23 16.26 18.19
N LYS A 4 26.53 16.69 16.96
CA LYS A 4 25.54 17.35 16.09
C LYS A 4 24.50 16.30 15.68
N TYR A 5 23.31 16.40 16.23
CA TYR A 5 22.15 15.65 15.73
C TYR A 5 21.61 16.36 14.48
N ALA A 6 21.12 15.58 13.52
CA ALA A 6 20.40 16.14 12.38
C ALA A 6 19.10 16.79 12.89
N SER A 7 18.77 17.96 12.37
CA SER A 7 17.52 18.67 12.66
C SER A 7 16.55 18.49 11.51
N LEU A 8 15.30 18.10 11.80
CA LEU A 8 14.21 18.08 10.83
C LEU A 8 13.93 19.51 10.36
N GLU A 9 14.13 19.77 9.07
CA GLU A 9 13.96 21.11 8.49
C GLU A 9 12.50 21.38 8.11
N ARG A 10 11.82 20.42 7.47
CA ARG A 10 10.38 20.50 7.16
C ARG A 10 9.79 19.12 6.91
N ILE A 11 8.46 19.00 7.06
CA ILE A 11 7.69 17.85 6.56
C ILE A 11 6.90 18.34 5.34
N GLU A 12 7.01 17.63 4.22
CA GLU A 12 6.23 17.89 3.02
C GLU A 12 5.17 16.82 2.84
N ASN A 13 4.00 17.21 2.31
CA ASN A 13 2.86 16.31 2.10
C ASN A 13 2.37 15.62 3.38
N ASP A 14 2.36 16.37 4.49
CA ASP A 14 1.84 15.94 5.79
C ASP A 14 0.30 15.84 5.75
N ARG A 15 -0.17 14.80 5.07
CA ARG A 15 -1.58 14.47 4.97
C ARG A 15 -1.79 13.01 5.35
N GLN A 16 -2.97 12.74 5.88
CA GLN A 16 -3.35 11.37 6.17
C GLN A 16 -3.45 10.59 4.85
N ILE A 17 -2.78 9.43 4.82
CA ILE A 17 -2.93 8.47 3.73
C ILE A 17 -4.24 7.72 3.97
N THR A 18 -5.18 7.82 3.04
CA THR A 18 -6.49 7.17 3.17
C THR A 18 -6.84 6.35 1.94
N ARG A 19 -7.84 5.46 2.07
CA ARG A 19 -8.28 4.64 0.94
C ARG A 19 -8.94 5.49 -0.16
N GLU A 20 -9.58 6.60 0.22
CA GLU A 20 -10.25 7.53 -0.68
C GLU A 20 -9.24 8.30 -1.52
N THR A 21 -8.15 8.75 -0.90
CA THR A 21 -7.18 9.67 -1.52
C THR A 21 -5.93 8.97 -2.08
N ASP A 22 -5.66 7.73 -1.64
CA ASP A 22 -4.43 7.00 -1.96
C ASP A 22 -4.68 5.54 -2.38
N ALA A 23 -5.89 5.19 -2.83
CA ALA A 23 -6.20 3.82 -3.27
C ALA A 23 -5.14 3.20 -4.21
N PRO A 24 -4.65 3.90 -5.26
CA PRO A 24 -3.63 3.33 -6.14
C PRO A 24 -2.29 3.07 -5.43
N PHE A 25 -1.89 3.96 -4.52
CA PHE A 25 -0.67 3.80 -3.73
C PHE A 25 -0.79 2.61 -2.77
N LEU A 26 -1.89 2.52 -2.03
CA LEU A 26 -2.14 1.44 -1.09
C LEU A 26 -2.22 0.08 -1.78
N HIS A 27 -2.85 -0.01 -2.96
CA HIS A 27 -2.89 -1.25 -3.75
C HIS A 27 -1.50 -1.72 -4.17
N ARG A 28 -0.64 -0.80 -4.65
CA ARG A 28 0.74 -1.13 -5.02
C ARG A 28 1.58 -1.54 -3.81
N LEU A 29 1.46 -0.81 -2.71
CA LEU A 29 2.15 -1.14 -1.45
C LEU A 29 1.78 -2.56 -0.98
N GLN A 30 0.49 -2.87 -0.95
CA GLN A 30 -0.01 -4.19 -0.54
C GLN A 30 0.43 -5.30 -1.51
N SER A 31 0.40 -5.05 -2.82
CA SER A 31 0.89 -6.01 -3.82
C SER A 31 2.39 -6.31 -3.64
N GLY A 32 3.20 -5.27 -3.39
CA GLY A 32 4.62 -5.42 -3.10
C GLY A 32 4.89 -6.21 -1.82
N LEU A 33 4.11 -5.98 -0.76
CA LEU A 33 4.20 -6.75 0.48
C LEU A 33 3.87 -8.23 0.27
N LEU A 34 2.82 -8.54 -0.49
CA LEU A 34 2.48 -9.94 -0.82
C LEU A 34 3.61 -10.64 -1.59
N LEU A 35 4.23 -9.93 -2.53
CA LEU A 35 5.38 -10.45 -3.27
C LEU A 35 6.57 -10.71 -2.35
N ALA A 36 6.92 -9.75 -1.49
CA ALA A 36 8.02 -9.90 -0.54
C ALA A 36 7.80 -11.07 0.42
N LEU A 37 6.56 -11.25 0.93
CA LEU A 37 6.20 -12.37 1.79
C LEU A 37 6.32 -13.72 1.07
N LYS A 38 5.99 -13.77 -0.23
CA LYS A 38 6.23 -14.96 -1.07
C LYS A 38 7.72 -15.24 -1.21
N GLU A 39 8.53 -14.22 -1.53
CA GLU A 39 9.98 -14.36 -1.71
C GLU A 39 10.69 -14.80 -0.42
N GLN A 40 10.17 -14.41 0.74
CA GLN A 40 10.63 -14.86 2.06
C GLN A 40 10.10 -16.24 2.46
N GLY A 41 9.32 -16.90 1.61
CA GLY A 41 8.72 -18.21 1.88
C GLY A 41 7.60 -18.19 2.93
N GLN A 42 7.14 -17.02 3.37
CA GLN A 42 6.01 -16.87 4.29
C GLN A 42 4.68 -17.19 3.61
N LEU A 43 4.62 -17.01 2.29
CA LEU A 43 3.49 -17.42 1.45
C LEU A 43 3.97 -18.43 0.41
N SER A 44 3.22 -19.51 0.24
CA SER A 44 3.33 -20.35 -0.95
C SER A 44 2.82 -19.59 -2.19
N GLU A 45 3.23 -20.05 -3.38
CA GLU A 45 2.76 -19.50 -4.66
C GLU A 45 1.22 -19.44 -4.73
N MET A 46 0.53 -20.48 -4.26
CA MET A 46 -0.93 -20.54 -4.27
C MET A 46 -1.56 -19.55 -3.29
N GLN A 47 -0.98 -19.37 -2.09
CA GLN A 47 -1.46 -18.37 -1.12
C GLN A 47 -1.22 -16.96 -1.64
N TYR A 48 -0.06 -16.69 -2.23
CA TYR A 48 0.25 -15.42 -2.89
C TYR A 48 -0.76 -15.09 -3.97
N ARG A 49 -1.02 -16.01 -4.92
CA ARG A 49 -1.99 -15.79 -6.01
C ARG A 49 -3.39 -15.48 -5.48
N ARG A 50 -3.89 -16.28 -4.52
CA ARG A 50 -5.21 -16.05 -3.91
C ARG A 50 -5.29 -14.70 -3.19
N ALA A 51 -4.22 -14.30 -2.49
CA ALA A 51 -4.17 -13.00 -1.81
C ALA A 51 -4.15 -11.84 -2.82
N GLN A 52 -3.36 -11.96 -3.89
CA GLN A 52 -3.28 -10.96 -4.95
C GLN A 52 -4.63 -10.82 -5.69
N GLU A 53 -5.28 -11.91 -6.06
CA GLU A 53 -6.59 -11.90 -6.70
C GLU A 53 -7.66 -11.21 -5.84
N ARG A 54 -7.64 -11.47 -4.53
CA ARG A 54 -8.55 -10.82 -3.57
C ARG A 54 -8.28 -9.33 -3.49
N LEU A 55 -7.01 -8.93 -3.41
CA LEU A 55 -6.58 -7.53 -3.39
C LEU A 55 -7.03 -6.79 -4.66
N ASP A 56 -6.81 -7.39 -5.84
CA ASP A 56 -7.20 -6.81 -7.12
C ASP A 56 -8.73 -6.68 -7.26
N ARG A 57 -9.48 -7.62 -6.69
CA ARG A 57 -10.95 -7.53 -6.63
C ARG A 57 -11.38 -6.36 -5.75
N GLN A 58 -10.85 -6.25 -4.53
CA GLN A 58 -11.18 -5.17 -3.61
C GLN A 58 -10.84 -3.78 -4.17
N TYR A 59 -9.75 -3.68 -4.94
CA TYR A 59 -9.37 -2.43 -5.60
C TYR A 59 -10.33 -2.07 -6.72
N ARG A 60 -10.73 -3.03 -7.56
CA ARG A 60 -11.73 -2.83 -8.63
C ARG A 60 -13.09 -2.41 -8.08
N GLU A 61 -13.58 -3.11 -7.06
CA GLU A 61 -14.86 -2.79 -6.41
C GLU A 61 -14.85 -1.39 -5.81
N TRP A 62 -13.75 -0.99 -5.16
CA TRP A 62 -13.59 0.35 -4.61
C TRP A 62 -13.56 1.44 -5.70
N THR A 63 -12.79 1.20 -6.76
CA THR A 63 -12.68 2.15 -7.88
C THR A 63 -14.01 2.29 -8.63
N ALA A 64 -14.79 1.22 -8.73
CA ALA A 64 -16.14 1.27 -9.30
C ALA A 64 -17.08 2.13 -8.45
N LYS A 65 -17.08 1.94 -7.12
CA LYS A 65 -17.90 2.75 -6.19
C LYS A 65 -17.60 4.24 -6.27
N LEU A 66 -16.33 4.63 -6.38
CA LEU A 66 -15.94 6.04 -6.54
C LEU A 66 -16.41 6.65 -7.87
N ARG A 67 -16.62 5.85 -8.91
CA ARG A 67 -17.14 6.33 -10.20
C ARG A 67 -18.66 6.50 -10.20
N GLU A 68 -19.37 5.71 -9.38
CA GLU A 68 -20.83 5.75 -9.26
C GLU A 68 -21.32 6.86 -8.30
N ASN A 69 -20.44 7.38 -7.43
CA ASN A 69 -20.70 8.47 -6.49
C ASN A 69 -19.55 9.49 -6.56
N PRO A 70 -19.59 10.43 -7.52
CA PRO A 70 -18.55 11.44 -7.70
C PRO A 70 -18.46 12.47 -6.57
#